data_AF-A0A9W5W7U7-F1
#
_entry.id   AF-A0A9W5W7U7-F1
#
_cell.length_a   1.000
_cell.length_b   1.000
_cell.length_c   1.000
_cell.angle_alpha   90.00
_cell.angle_beta   90.00
_cell.angle_gamma   90.00
#
_symmetry.space_group_name_H-M   'P 1'
#
loop_
_entity.id
_entity.type
_entity.pdbx_description
1 polymer ?
#
loop_
_entity_poly.entity_id
_entity_poly.type
_entity_poly.pdbx_seq_one_letter_code
_entity_poly.pdbx_strand_id
1 'polypeptide(L)'
;MSYNDRFVRACRKESVDRVPVWYMRQAGRYDPEYRKIKERYSLLEICRQPELAAEVTLMPVRKLDVDAAILYSDIMNPVASIGIDFDIVANVGPVIANPIRSRADVERLKPIDVEGDLSHVLETIRILDRELDVPLITFAGAPFTIASYLIEGRPSRNYLRTKEMMYGAPDVWHLLMDKLGDMVIAYLRAHIAAGGKAIQLFDSWVGALAPDDFRHFVLPTVERIFAELSDLPQPKIYFPGVGSG
;
A
#
# COMPACT_ATOMS: atom_id res chain seq x y z
N MET A 1 15.89 -21.68 12.26
CA MET A 1 16.84 -20.55 12.24
C MET A 1 16.44 -19.59 13.34
N SER A 2 17.38 -18.83 13.91
CA SER A 2 17.04 -17.72 14.80
C SER A 2 16.43 -16.58 13.99
N TYR A 3 15.43 -15.90 14.54
CA TYR A 3 14.81 -14.74 13.90
C TYR A 3 15.82 -13.61 13.66
N ASN A 4 15.89 -13.08 12.44
CA ASN A 4 16.73 -11.95 12.03
C ASN A 4 15.93 -10.64 12.19
N ASP A 5 16.28 -9.83 13.19
CA ASP A 5 15.57 -8.57 13.50
C ASP A 5 16.32 -7.30 13.03
N ARG A 6 17.39 -7.45 12.24
CA ARG A 6 18.27 -6.34 11.83
C ARG A 6 17.50 -5.16 11.24
N PHE A 7 16.53 -5.43 10.36
CA PHE A 7 15.73 -4.40 9.72
C PHE A 7 14.99 -3.52 10.75
N VAL A 8 14.28 -4.15 11.70
CA VAL A 8 13.50 -3.42 12.72
C VAL A 8 14.43 -2.62 13.64
N ARG A 9 15.56 -3.20 14.05
CA ARG A 9 16.58 -2.53 14.88
C ARG A 9 17.18 -1.32 14.16
N ALA A 10 17.55 -1.47 12.88
CA ALA A 10 18.06 -0.37 12.07
C ALA A 10 17.04 0.76 11.91
N CYS A 11 15.75 0.44 11.70
CA CYS A 11 14.69 1.46 11.67
C CYS A 11 14.58 2.25 12.99
N ARG A 12 14.90 1.61 14.12
CA ARG A 12 14.95 2.25 15.45
C ARG A 12 16.27 2.95 15.75
N LYS A 13 17.20 2.98 14.80
CA LYS A 13 18.56 3.52 14.95
C LYS A 13 19.39 2.79 16.01
N GLU A 14 19.08 1.52 16.25
CA GLU A 14 19.86 0.64 17.11
C GLU A 14 21.06 0.06 16.34
N SER A 15 22.11 -0.34 17.05
CA SER A 15 23.28 -0.97 16.43
C SER A 15 22.89 -2.30 15.78
N VAL A 16 23.48 -2.62 14.63
CA VAL A 16 23.34 -3.90 13.92
C VAL A 16 24.72 -4.38 13.45
N ASP A 17 24.88 -5.69 13.24
CA ASP A 17 26.12 -6.32 12.79
C ASP A 17 26.38 -6.13 11.28
N ARG A 18 25.31 -5.95 10.49
CA ARG A 18 25.37 -5.54 9.08
C ARG A 18 24.19 -4.62 8.74
N VAL A 19 24.36 -3.78 7.71
CA VAL A 19 23.26 -2.96 7.19
C VAL A 19 22.19 -3.87 6.59
N PRO A 20 20.93 -3.82 7.05
CA PRO A 20 19.88 -4.68 6.51
C PRO A 20 19.44 -4.24 5.12
N VAL A 21 19.19 -5.20 4.23
CA VAL A 21 18.79 -4.95 2.84
C VAL A 21 17.52 -5.72 2.47
N TRP A 22 16.61 -5.04 1.79
CA TRP A 22 15.46 -5.60 1.07
C TRP A 22 15.19 -4.75 -0.16
N TYR A 23 14.40 -5.24 -1.12
CA TYR A 23 14.14 -4.50 -2.37
C TYR A 23 12.64 -4.33 -2.62
N MET A 24 12.23 -3.12 -3.00
CA MET A 24 10.90 -2.91 -3.57
C MET A 24 10.74 -3.77 -4.82
N ARG A 25 9.60 -4.46 -4.93
CA ARG A 25 9.33 -5.46 -5.99
C ARG A 25 10.30 -6.65 -5.98
N GLN A 26 10.85 -7.03 -4.83
CA GLN A 26 11.64 -8.25 -4.68
C GLN A 26 10.86 -9.52 -5.05
N ALA A 27 9.54 -9.56 -4.85
CA ALA A 27 8.69 -10.57 -5.47
C ALA A 27 8.24 -10.02 -6.84
N GLY A 28 8.90 -10.44 -7.92
CA GLY A 28 8.74 -9.75 -9.21
C GLY A 28 9.17 -10.54 -10.43
N ARG A 29 8.90 -9.95 -11.61
CA ARG A 29 9.04 -10.57 -12.94
C ARG A 29 10.48 -10.97 -13.32
N TYR A 30 11.49 -10.53 -12.56
CA TYR A 30 12.86 -10.98 -12.78
C TYR A 30 13.02 -12.47 -12.44
N ASP A 31 12.20 -13.01 -11.52
CA ASP A 31 12.25 -14.41 -11.10
C ASP A 31 11.47 -15.31 -12.07
N PRO A 32 12.09 -16.35 -12.67
CA PRO A 32 11.41 -17.33 -13.51
C PRO A 32 10.24 -18.07 -12.84
N GLU A 33 10.34 -18.39 -11.55
CA GLU A 33 9.27 -19.12 -10.83
C GLU A 33 8.06 -18.23 -10.59
N TYR A 34 8.29 -16.97 -10.22
CA TYR A 34 7.23 -15.96 -10.13
C TYR A 34 6.54 -15.77 -11.48
N ARG A 35 7.28 -15.74 -12.60
CA ARG A 35 6.69 -15.66 -13.95
C ARG A 35 5.75 -16.83 -14.25
N LYS A 36 6.12 -18.06 -13.88
CA LYS A 36 5.25 -19.24 -14.04
C LYS A 36 3.95 -19.13 -13.25
N ILE A 37 3.98 -18.56 -12.04
CA ILE A 37 2.77 -18.26 -11.27
C ILE A 37 1.92 -17.21 -12.00
N LYS A 38 2.55 -16.14 -12.49
CA LYS A 38 1.89 -15.04 -13.22
C LYS A 38 1.30 -15.43 -14.57
N GLU A 39 1.75 -16.51 -15.19
CA GLU A 39 1.14 -17.11 -16.38
C GLU A 39 -0.22 -17.74 -16.08
N ARG A 40 -0.46 -18.18 -14.83
CA ARG A 40 -1.69 -18.86 -14.41
C ARG A 40 -2.65 -17.94 -13.66
N TYR A 41 -2.11 -16.99 -12.90
CA TYR A 41 -2.90 -16.14 -12.01
C TYR A 41 -2.60 -14.65 -12.23
N SER A 42 -3.65 -13.84 -12.29
CA SER A 42 -3.58 -12.39 -12.16
C SER A 42 -3.08 -11.97 -10.77
N LEU A 43 -2.73 -10.69 -10.60
CA LEU A 43 -2.23 -10.22 -9.31
C LEU A 43 -3.31 -10.36 -8.22
N LEU A 44 -4.55 -9.96 -8.53
CA LEU A 44 -5.67 -10.05 -7.59
C LEU A 44 -6.03 -11.50 -7.27
N GLU A 45 -5.96 -12.42 -8.24
CA GLU A 45 -6.18 -13.85 -7.98
C GLU A 45 -5.13 -14.46 -7.05
N ILE A 46 -3.87 -14.01 -7.15
CA ILE A 46 -2.82 -14.39 -6.19
C ILE A 46 -3.17 -13.84 -4.80
N CYS A 47 -3.50 -12.55 -4.71
CA CYS A 47 -3.82 -11.91 -3.43
C CYS A 47 -5.02 -12.55 -2.73
N ARG A 48 -6.02 -13.01 -3.48
CA ARG A 48 -7.20 -13.72 -2.95
C ARG A 48 -6.92 -15.12 -2.41
N GLN A 49 -5.74 -15.68 -2.67
CA GLN A 49 -5.31 -17.01 -2.23
C GLN A 49 -4.17 -16.86 -1.20
N PRO A 50 -4.46 -16.91 0.11
CA PRO A 50 -3.48 -16.58 1.15
C PRO A 50 -2.17 -17.36 1.07
N GLU A 51 -2.25 -18.67 0.83
CA GLU A 51 -1.08 -19.55 0.72
C GLU A 51 -0.23 -19.20 -0.50
N LEU A 52 -0.86 -18.84 -1.61
CA LEU A 52 -0.15 -18.46 -2.84
C LEU A 52 0.52 -17.09 -2.69
N ALA A 53 -0.17 -16.12 -2.09
CA ALA A 53 0.41 -14.80 -1.79
C ALA A 53 1.57 -14.91 -0.78
N ALA A 54 1.45 -15.79 0.22
CA ALA A 54 2.52 -16.07 1.17
C ALA A 54 3.73 -16.71 0.48
N GLU A 55 3.53 -17.73 -0.36
CA GLU A 55 4.61 -18.37 -1.11
C GLU A 55 5.36 -17.37 -2.00
N VAL A 56 4.62 -16.52 -2.74
CA VAL A 56 5.23 -15.46 -3.56
C VAL A 56 6.03 -14.47 -2.71
N THR A 57 5.57 -14.16 -1.49
CA THR A 57 6.28 -13.27 -0.56
C THR A 57 7.55 -13.91 0.01
N LEU A 58 7.55 -15.23 0.22
CA LEU A 58 8.68 -15.99 0.77
C LEU A 58 9.80 -16.23 -0.26
N MET A 59 9.48 -16.34 -1.54
CA MET A 59 10.45 -16.62 -2.62
C MET A 59 11.71 -15.74 -2.56
N PRO A 60 11.64 -14.40 -2.45
CA PRO A 60 12.82 -13.56 -2.48
C PRO A 60 13.65 -13.66 -1.19
N VAL A 61 13.02 -13.93 -0.05
CA VAL A 61 13.72 -14.18 1.22
C VAL A 61 14.62 -15.40 1.08
N ARG A 62 14.07 -16.50 0.56
CA ARG A 62 14.79 -17.77 0.34
C ARG A 62 15.90 -17.66 -0.70
N LYS A 63 15.73 -16.81 -1.72
CA LYS A 63 16.65 -16.72 -2.88
C LYS A 63 17.70 -15.62 -2.75
N LEU A 64 17.39 -14.52 -2.08
CA LEU A 64 18.23 -13.33 -2.02
C LEU A 64 18.86 -13.07 -0.65
N ASP A 65 18.48 -13.82 0.39
CA ASP A 65 18.94 -13.61 1.78
C ASP A 65 18.70 -12.16 2.27
N VAL A 66 17.55 -11.59 1.91
CA VAL A 66 17.14 -10.24 2.33
C VAL A 66 16.75 -10.21 3.82
N ASP A 67 16.96 -9.07 4.48
CA ASP A 67 16.71 -8.89 5.92
C ASP A 67 15.26 -8.49 6.25
N ALA A 68 14.38 -8.41 5.25
CA ALA A 68 12.94 -8.21 5.42
C ALA A 68 12.14 -8.78 4.24
N ALA A 69 10.94 -9.26 4.54
CA ALA A 69 9.93 -9.53 3.53
C ALA A 69 9.02 -8.32 3.36
N ILE A 70 8.49 -8.10 2.16
CA ILE A 70 7.40 -7.15 1.91
C ILE A 70 6.21 -7.95 1.42
N LEU A 71 5.05 -7.75 2.04
CA LEU A 71 3.80 -8.41 1.67
C LEU A 71 3.58 -8.32 0.16
N TYR A 72 3.30 -9.43 -0.51
CA TYR A 72 2.84 -9.40 -1.88
C TYR A 72 1.34 -9.05 -1.91
N SER A 73 1.03 -7.80 -2.25
CA SER A 73 -0.34 -7.28 -2.37
C SER A 73 -0.40 -6.12 -3.39
N ASP A 74 -1.55 -5.45 -3.51
CA ASP A 74 -1.73 -4.24 -4.32
C ASP A 74 -2.26 -3.08 -3.46
N ILE A 75 -1.81 -1.85 -3.75
CA ILE A 75 -2.32 -0.65 -3.07
C ILE A 75 -3.81 -0.40 -3.36
N MET A 76 -4.35 -0.96 -4.44
CA MET A 76 -5.76 -0.86 -4.81
C MET A 76 -6.64 -1.91 -4.12
N ASN A 77 -6.06 -2.90 -3.44
CA ASN A 77 -6.85 -3.96 -2.79
C ASN A 77 -7.95 -3.45 -1.84
N PRO A 78 -7.74 -2.41 -0.99
CA PRO A 78 -8.80 -1.91 -0.10
C PRO A 78 -9.89 -1.09 -0.82
N VAL A 79 -9.71 -0.72 -2.09
CA VAL A 79 -10.59 0.22 -2.80
C VAL A 79 -11.99 -0.36 -3.06
N ALA A 80 -12.09 -1.66 -3.29
CA ALA A 80 -13.38 -2.33 -3.47
C ALA A 80 -14.25 -2.26 -2.20
N SER A 81 -13.64 -2.39 -1.02
CA SER A 81 -14.34 -2.37 0.28
C SER A 81 -15.02 -1.02 0.57
N ILE A 82 -14.44 0.08 0.08
CA ILE A 82 -15.04 1.41 0.23
C ILE A 82 -16.11 1.74 -0.84
N GLY A 83 -16.45 0.78 -1.70
CA GLY A 83 -17.54 0.89 -2.67
C GLY A 83 -17.13 1.42 -4.05
N ILE A 84 -15.87 1.25 -4.44
CA ILE A 84 -15.38 1.59 -5.78
C ILE A 84 -15.03 0.33 -6.56
N ASP A 85 -15.66 0.16 -7.71
CA ASP A 85 -15.38 -0.96 -8.61
C ASP A 85 -14.18 -0.63 -9.51
N PHE A 86 -13.24 -1.56 -9.61
CA PHE A 86 -12.08 -1.42 -10.48
C PHE A 86 -11.62 -2.76 -11.04
N ASP A 87 -10.99 -2.69 -12.21
CA ASP A 87 -10.32 -3.82 -12.86
C ASP A 87 -8.84 -3.51 -13.07
N ILE A 88 -7.98 -4.52 -12.93
CA ILE A 88 -6.58 -4.41 -13.33
C ILE A 88 -6.44 -4.89 -14.78
N VAL A 89 -6.41 -3.96 -15.71
CA VAL A 89 -6.30 -4.25 -17.14
C VAL A 89 -4.83 -4.46 -17.52
N ALA A 90 -4.53 -5.55 -18.22
CA ALA A 90 -3.18 -5.89 -18.65
C ALA A 90 -2.53 -4.75 -19.45
N ASN A 91 -1.29 -4.39 -19.10
CA ASN A 91 -0.52 -3.28 -19.69
C ASN A 91 -1.10 -1.86 -19.52
N VAL A 92 -2.25 -1.72 -18.84
CA VAL A 92 -2.81 -0.43 -18.46
C VAL A 92 -2.59 -0.22 -16.97
N GLY A 93 -3.09 -1.14 -16.12
CA GLY A 93 -3.13 -0.98 -14.67
C GLY A 93 -4.57 -0.86 -14.17
N PRO A 94 -4.81 -0.30 -12.98
CA PRO A 94 -6.15 -0.18 -12.43
C PRO A 94 -6.99 0.81 -13.25
N VAL A 95 -8.19 0.37 -13.65
CA VAL A 95 -9.22 1.17 -14.32
C VAL A 95 -10.44 1.19 -13.42
N ILE A 96 -10.88 2.39 -13.06
CA ILE A 96 -12.00 2.60 -12.15
C ILE A 96 -13.30 2.69 -12.97
N ALA A 97 -14.30 1.88 -12.62
CA ALA A 97 -15.59 1.88 -13.31
C ALA A 97 -16.41 3.13 -12.99
N ASN A 98 -16.33 3.61 -11.75
CA ASN A 98 -17.05 4.77 -11.22
C ASN A 98 -16.09 5.83 -10.64
N PRO A 99 -15.35 6.58 -11.48
CA PRO A 99 -14.43 7.59 -10.99
C PRO A 99 -15.12 8.70 -10.18
N ILE A 100 -14.42 9.25 -9.19
CA ILE A 100 -14.93 10.34 -8.35
C ILE A 100 -14.93 11.65 -9.16
N ARG A 101 -16.08 12.32 -9.21
CA ARG A 101 -16.29 13.60 -9.93
C ARG A 101 -16.88 14.70 -9.06
N SER A 102 -17.53 14.34 -7.96
CA SER A 102 -18.31 15.27 -7.14
C SER A 102 -18.26 14.93 -5.66
N ARG A 103 -18.70 15.88 -4.82
CA ARG A 103 -18.90 15.68 -3.38
C ARG A 103 -19.79 14.48 -3.08
N ALA A 104 -20.88 14.33 -3.83
CA ALA A 104 -21.79 13.21 -3.67
C ALA A 104 -21.13 11.85 -3.94
N ASP A 105 -20.14 11.78 -4.82
CA ASP A 105 -19.38 10.54 -5.06
C ASP A 105 -18.50 10.19 -3.87
N VAL A 106 -17.86 11.20 -3.27
CA VAL A 106 -17.04 11.03 -2.06
C VAL A 106 -17.90 10.61 -0.87
N GLU A 107 -19.09 11.20 -0.71
CA GLU A 107 -20.01 10.87 0.39
C GLU A 107 -20.52 9.43 0.33
N ARG A 108 -20.64 8.84 -0.87
CA ARG A 108 -21.05 7.45 -1.05
C ARG A 108 -19.96 6.45 -0.65
N LEU A 109 -18.71 6.87 -0.47
CA LEU A 109 -17.64 6.00 0.00
C LEU A 109 -17.95 5.51 1.41
N LYS A 110 -17.89 4.19 1.56
CA LYS A 110 -18.15 3.49 2.82
C LYS A 110 -16.89 3.40 3.67
N PRO A 111 -17.01 3.28 5.00
CA PRO A 111 -15.92 2.79 5.83
C PRO A 111 -15.43 1.42 5.33
N ILE A 112 -14.13 1.18 5.43
CA ILE A 112 -13.52 -0.12 5.07
C ILE A 112 -13.94 -1.20 6.07
N ASP A 113 -14.27 -2.38 5.58
CA ASP A 113 -14.45 -3.59 6.39
C ASP A 113 -13.28 -4.55 6.14
N VAL A 114 -12.22 -4.41 6.93
CA VAL A 114 -10.98 -5.17 6.70
C VAL A 114 -11.18 -6.66 7.02
N GLU A 115 -11.93 -6.98 8.07
CA GLU A 115 -12.16 -8.38 8.47
C GLU A 115 -13.17 -9.07 7.54
N GLY A 116 -14.19 -8.36 7.06
CA GLY A 116 -15.16 -8.89 6.10
C GLY A 116 -14.58 -9.02 4.70
N ASP A 117 -14.15 -7.91 4.10
CA ASP A 117 -13.82 -7.84 2.67
C ASP A 117 -12.37 -8.25 2.36
N LEU A 118 -11.47 -8.13 3.34
CA LEU A 118 -10.01 -8.27 3.15
C LEU A 118 -9.39 -9.33 4.08
N SER A 119 -10.21 -10.23 4.64
CA SER A 119 -9.76 -11.36 5.47
C SER A 119 -8.64 -12.20 4.84
N HIS A 120 -8.66 -12.36 3.52
CA HIS A 120 -7.62 -13.08 2.77
C HIS A 120 -6.24 -12.42 2.91
N VAL A 121 -6.16 -11.09 2.98
CA VAL A 121 -4.90 -10.37 3.22
C VAL A 121 -4.42 -10.62 4.64
N LEU A 122 -5.32 -10.56 5.62
CA LEU A 122 -4.99 -10.81 7.01
C LEU A 122 -4.50 -12.24 7.21
N GLU A 123 -5.12 -13.22 6.53
CA GLU A 123 -4.65 -14.60 6.59
C GLU A 123 -3.28 -14.78 5.94
N THR A 124 -3.02 -14.08 4.82
CA THR A 124 -1.67 -14.07 4.21
C THR A 124 -0.62 -13.56 5.22
N ILE A 125 -0.93 -12.49 5.93
CA ILE A 125 -0.05 -11.91 6.96
C ILE A 125 0.16 -12.91 8.11
N ARG A 126 -0.88 -13.60 8.58
CA ARG A 126 -0.77 -14.61 9.65
C ARG A 126 0.07 -15.82 9.23
N ILE A 127 -0.05 -16.27 7.98
CA ILE A 127 0.81 -17.32 7.42
C ILE A 127 2.26 -16.86 7.46
N LEU A 128 2.53 -15.66 6.93
CA LEU A 128 3.86 -15.10 6.84
C LEU A 128 4.50 -14.83 8.21
N ASP A 129 3.73 -14.39 9.20
CA ASP A 129 4.23 -14.19 10.57
C ASP A 129 4.72 -15.50 11.22
N ARG A 130 4.12 -16.64 10.85
CA ARG A 130 4.54 -17.97 11.32
C ARG A 130 5.74 -18.51 10.55
N GLU A 131 5.83 -18.22 9.26
CA GLU A 131 6.81 -18.86 8.36
C GLU A 131 8.10 -18.06 8.15
N LEU A 132 8.06 -16.73 8.31
CA LEU A 132 9.23 -15.88 8.09
C LEU A 132 10.18 -15.91 9.30
N ASP A 133 11.47 -15.99 8.98
CA ASP A 133 12.57 -15.76 9.93
C ASP A 133 13.12 -14.32 9.85
N VAL A 134 12.49 -13.45 9.05
CA VAL A 134 12.77 -12.01 8.91
C VAL A 134 11.49 -11.20 9.14
N PRO A 135 11.56 -9.88 9.40
CA PRO A 135 10.38 -9.07 9.66
C PRO A 135 9.54 -8.90 8.39
N LEU A 136 8.23 -9.02 8.53
CA LEU A 136 7.28 -8.70 7.46
C LEU A 136 6.95 -7.20 7.48
N ILE A 137 7.28 -6.53 6.40
CA ILE A 137 6.80 -5.19 6.06
C ILE A 137 5.42 -5.36 5.41
N THR A 138 4.41 -4.69 5.96
CA THR A 138 3.11 -4.53 5.33
C THR A 138 2.98 -3.11 4.80
N PHE A 139 1.98 -2.84 3.96
CA PHE A 139 1.90 -1.52 3.33
C PHE A 139 0.48 -1.12 2.95
N ALA A 140 0.35 0.16 2.61
CA ALA A 140 -0.84 0.75 1.99
C ALA A 140 -0.42 1.83 0.97
N GLY A 141 -1.31 2.15 0.05
CA GLY A 141 -1.16 3.35 -0.79
C GLY A 141 -1.50 4.60 0.01
N ALA A 142 -0.74 5.68 -0.18
CA ALA A 142 -1.03 6.96 0.44
C ALA A 142 -2.32 7.58 -0.15
N PRO A 143 -3.06 8.38 0.63
CA PRO A 143 -4.31 8.99 0.19
C PRO A 143 -4.22 9.76 -1.13
N PHE A 144 -3.16 10.55 -1.37
CA PHE A 144 -2.98 11.28 -2.63
C PHE A 144 -2.88 10.32 -3.83
N THR A 145 -2.05 9.28 -3.70
CA THR A 145 -1.85 8.27 -4.73
C THR A 145 -3.15 7.50 -5.03
N ILE A 146 -3.90 7.10 -4.01
CA ILE A 146 -5.19 6.43 -4.19
C ILE A 146 -6.22 7.39 -4.80
N ALA A 147 -6.39 8.60 -4.26
CA ALA A 147 -7.28 9.63 -4.80
C ALA A 147 -7.00 9.90 -6.27
N SER A 148 -5.72 9.93 -6.67
CA SER A 148 -5.33 10.12 -8.07
C SER A 148 -5.91 9.02 -8.97
N TYR A 149 -5.84 7.76 -8.57
CA TYR A 149 -6.50 6.68 -9.31
C TYR A 149 -8.02 6.84 -9.35
N LEU A 150 -8.64 7.12 -8.19
CA LEU A 150 -10.09 7.25 -8.07
C LEU A 150 -10.65 8.40 -8.91
N ILE A 151 -9.92 9.50 -9.04
CA ILE A 151 -10.34 10.69 -9.79
C ILE A 151 -9.99 10.54 -11.27
N GLU A 152 -8.77 10.14 -11.62
CA GLU A 152 -8.37 10.01 -13.02
C GLU A 152 -9.15 8.89 -13.72
N GLY A 153 -9.42 7.81 -12.99
CA GLY A 153 -10.14 6.63 -13.44
C GLY A 153 -9.28 5.62 -14.21
N ARG A 154 -8.04 5.98 -14.50
CA ARG A 154 -7.02 5.17 -15.18
C ARG A 154 -5.64 5.77 -14.87
N PRO A 155 -4.53 5.06 -15.12
CA PRO A 155 -3.21 5.65 -14.96
C PRO A 155 -3.07 6.95 -15.75
N SER A 156 -2.53 7.98 -15.10
CA SER A 156 -2.35 9.32 -15.63
C SER A 156 -0.91 9.74 -15.37
N ARG A 157 -0.31 10.50 -16.29
CA ARG A 157 1.04 11.08 -16.09
C ARG A 157 0.99 12.47 -15.47
N ASN A 158 -0.07 13.22 -15.76
CA ASN A 158 -0.15 14.65 -15.44
C ASN A 158 -1.13 14.95 -14.30
N TYR A 159 -1.99 13.98 -13.94
CA TYR A 159 -2.97 14.07 -12.85
C TYR A 159 -3.84 15.34 -12.93
N LEU A 160 -4.26 15.70 -14.14
CA LEU A 160 -4.94 16.96 -14.40
C LEU A 160 -6.28 17.05 -13.67
N ARG A 161 -7.05 15.95 -13.63
CA ARG A 161 -8.37 15.93 -12.96
C ARG A 161 -8.19 15.91 -11.45
N THR A 162 -7.17 15.21 -10.95
CA THR A 162 -6.80 15.26 -9.54
C THR A 162 -6.50 16.70 -9.13
N LYS A 163 -5.63 17.40 -9.87
CA LYS A 163 -5.27 18.80 -9.61
C LYS A 163 -6.46 19.75 -9.78
N GLU A 164 -7.31 19.53 -10.79
CA GLU A 164 -8.55 20.29 -10.98
C GLU A 164 -9.45 20.20 -9.75
N MET A 165 -9.62 19.01 -9.15
CA MET A 165 -10.37 18.85 -7.91
C MET A 165 -9.66 19.52 -6.72
N MET A 166 -8.35 19.32 -6.57
CA MET A 166 -7.57 19.93 -5.49
C MET A 166 -7.73 21.46 -5.46
N TYR A 167 -7.59 22.11 -6.61
CA TYR A 167 -7.63 23.58 -6.69
C TYR A 167 -9.06 24.13 -6.83
N GLY A 168 -9.91 23.45 -7.60
CA GLY A 168 -11.25 23.92 -7.95
C GLY A 168 -12.33 23.57 -6.93
N ALA A 169 -12.12 22.52 -6.12
CA ALA A 169 -13.05 22.05 -5.10
C ALA A 169 -12.30 21.51 -3.86
N PRO A 170 -11.54 22.37 -3.15
CA PRO A 170 -10.67 21.95 -2.05
C PRO A 170 -11.45 21.30 -0.90
N ASP A 171 -12.69 21.69 -0.64
CA ASP A 171 -13.56 21.06 0.36
C ASP A 171 -13.89 19.61 0.01
N VAL A 172 -14.13 19.31 -1.27
CA VAL A 172 -14.35 17.95 -1.78
C VAL A 172 -13.06 17.13 -1.71
N TRP A 173 -11.93 17.76 -2.04
CA TRP A 173 -10.61 17.14 -1.92
C TRP A 173 -10.30 16.73 -0.48
N HIS A 174 -10.44 17.65 0.48
CA HIS A 174 -10.16 17.36 1.89
C HIS A 174 -11.09 16.28 2.45
N LEU A 175 -12.38 16.31 2.08
CA LEU A 175 -13.32 15.24 2.44
C LEU A 175 -12.87 13.86 1.90
N LEU A 176 -12.38 13.80 0.67
CA LEU A 176 -11.86 12.56 0.09
C LEU A 176 -10.60 12.09 0.81
N MET A 177 -9.67 13.00 1.07
CA MET A 177 -8.43 12.71 1.78
C MET A 177 -8.68 12.22 3.20
N ASP A 178 -9.67 12.77 3.90
CA ASP A 178 -10.07 12.30 5.23
C ASP A 178 -10.57 10.86 5.19
N LYS A 179 -11.50 10.55 4.28
CA LYS A 179 -12.01 9.17 4.12
C LYS A 179 -10.93 8.16 3.73
N LEU A 180 -10.02 8.54 2.83
CA LEU A 180 -8.90 7.69 2.44
C LEU A 180 -7.87 7.55 3.57
N GLY A 181 -7.66 8.58 4.37
CA GLY A 181 -6.84 8.51 5.58
C GLY A 181 -7.41 7.52 6.59
N ASP A 182 -8.72 7.55 6.84
CA ASP A 182 -9.41 6.62 7.75
C ASP A 182 -9.29 5.18 7.25
N MET A 183 -9.48 4.96 5.95
CA MET A 183 -9.27 3.67 5.29
C MET A 183 -7.84 3.15 5.53
N VAL A 184 -6.83 3.97 5.29
CA VAL A 184 -5.41 3.59 5.47
C VAL A 184 -5.09 3.27 6.93
N ILE A 185 -5.59 4.07 7.88
CA ILE A 185 -5.38 3.85 9.32
C ILE A 185 -5.95 2.48 9.73
N ALA A 186 -7.22 2.23 9.40
CA ALA A 186 -7.90 0.98 9.74
C ALA A 186 -7.18 -0.23 9.11
N TYR A 187 -6.80 -0.11 7.84
CA TYR A 187 -6.12 -1.17 7.10
C TYR A 187 -4.74 -1.51 7.69
N LEU A 188 -3.91 -0.50 7.97
CA LEU A 188 -2.58 -0.71 8.55
C LEU A 188 -2.64 -1.19 10.00
N ARG A 189 -3.62 -0.76 10.80
CA ARG A 189 -3.86 -1.31 12.14
C ARG A 189 -4.16 -2.81 12.08
N ALA A 190 -5.06 -3.22 11.19
CA ALA A 190 -5.40 -4.63 11.01
C ALA A 190 -4.18 -5.46 10.54
N HIS A 191 -3.35 -4.91 9.66
CA HIS A 191 -2.10 -5.57 9.24
C HIS A 191 -1.13 -5.80 10.40
N ILE A 192 -0.96 -4.82 11.28
CA ILE A 192 -0.12 -4.96 12.48
C ILE A 192 -0.73 -5.98 13.44
N ALA A 193 -2.04 -5.94 13.66
CA ALA A 193 -2.74 -6.91 14.51
C ALA A 193 -2.62 -8.35 13.97
N ALA A 194 -2.57 -8.53 12.65
CA ALA A 194 -2.41 -9.83 12.00
C ALA A 194 -0.96 -10.38 12.01
N GLY A 195 0.04 -9.56 12.36
CA GLY A 195 1.43 -10.02 12.51
C GLY A 195 2.49 -9.15 11.84
N GLY A 196 2.11 -8.09 11.10
CA GLY A 196 3.06 -7.16 10.48
C GLY A 196 4.07 -6.58 11.48
N LYS A 197 5.33 -6.47 11.07
CA LYS A 197 6.45 -6.01 11.92
C LYS A 197 6.92 -4.60 11.59
N ALA A 198 6.53 -4.07 10.44
CA ALA A 198 6.72 -2.68 10.02
C ALA A 198 5.64 -2.31 9.01
N ILE A 199 5.36 -1.01 8.87
CA ILE A 199 4.45 -0.49 7.84
C ILE A 199 5.17 0.46 6.89
N GLN A 200 4.80 0.40 5.61
CA GLN A 200 5.23 1.36 4.59
C GLN A 200 4.03 2.01 3.91
N LEU A 201 4.03 3.34 3.83
CA LEU A 201 3.04 4.12 3.11
C LEU A 201 3.63 4.58 1.77
N PHE A 202 3.09 4.07 0.67
CA PHE A 202 3.55 4.38 -0.69
C PHE A 202 2.80 5.57 -1.27
N ASP A 203 3.46 6.72 -1.40
CA ASP A 203 2.92 7.89 -2.10
C ASP A 203 3.58 8.07 -3.46
N SER A 204 3.36 7.09 -4.33
CA SER A 204 4.01 6.94 -5.64
C SER A 204 3.89 8.17 -6.54
N TRP A 205 2.78 8.92 -6.46
CA TRP A 205 2.46 9.99 -7.39
C TRP A 205 2.76 11.39 -6.84
N VAL A 206 3.12 11.52 -5.57
CA VAL A 206 3.23 12.82 -4.89
C VAL A 206 4.26 13.76 -5.50
N GLY A 207 5.29 13.22 -6.18
CA GLY A 207 6.26 13.99 -6.94
C GLY A 207 5.66 14.82 -8.09
N ALA A 208 4.39 14.64 -8.43
CA ALA A 208 3.67 15.48 -9.38
C ALA A 208 3.26 16.85 -8.80
N LEU A 209 3.39 17.07 -7.49
CA LEU A 209 3.00 18.29 -6.79
C LEU A 209 4.19 19.22 -6.54
N ALA A 210 3.93 20.53 -6.55
CA ALA A 210 4.89 21.49 -6.02
C ALA A 210 4.97 21.34 -4.49
N PRO A 211 6.07 21.77 -3.84
CA PRO A 211 6.23 21.66 -2.40
C PRO A 211 5.09 22.29 -1.58
N ASP A 212 4.55 23.41 -2.03
CA ASP A 212 3.45 24.09 -1.33
C ASP A 212 2.12 23.35 -1.50
N ASP A 213 1.86 22.79 -2.68
CA ASP A 213 0.69 21.93 -2.91
C ASP A 213 0.75 20.68 -2.02
N PHE A 214 1.92 20.05 -1.90
CA PHE A 214 2.12 18.92 -1.00
C PHE A 214 1.80 19.30 0.45
N ARG A 215 2.37 20.43 0.94
CA ARG A 215 2.14 20.90 2.31
C ARG A 215 0.68 21.20 2.59
N HIS A 216 -0.04 21.75 1.63
CA HIS A 216 -1.43 22.16 1.82
C HIS A 216 -2.42 21.02 1.65
N PHE A 217 -2.25 20.19 0.61
CA PHE A 217 -3.27 19.23 0.17
C PHE A 217 -3.00 17.79 0.59
N VAL A 218 -1.77 17.42 0.94
CA VAL A 218 -1.38 16.01 1.16
C VAL A 218 -0.80 15.78 2.55
N LEU A 219 0.18 16.62 2.94
CA LEU A 219 0.90 16.47 4.20
C LEU A 219 -0.01 16.36 5.43
N PRO A 220 -1.10 17.15 5.58
CA PRO A 220 -1.95 17.06 6.78
C PRO A 220 -2.55 15.67 6.98
N THR A 221 -2.97 15.01 5.90
CA THR A 221 -3.52 13.65 5.97
C THR A 221 -2.43 12.62 6.26
N VAL A 222 -1.24 12.77 5.69
CA VAL A 222 -0.10 11.87 5.96
C VAL A 222 0.34 11.97 7.42
N GLU A 223 0.45 13.19 7.96
CA GLU A 223 0.76 13.43 9.37
C GLU A 223 -0.31 12.83 10.28
N ARG A 224 -1.60 13.02 9.94
CA ARG A 224 -2.71 12.41 10.67
C ARG A 224 -2.60 10.88 10.72
N ILE A 225 -2.32 10.23 9.59
CA ILE A 225 -2.14 8.76 9.54
C ILE A 225 -1.04 8.32 10.50
N PHE A 226 0.13 8.96 10.48
CA PHE A 226 1.23 8.56 11.36
C PHE A 226 0.99 8.89 12.83
N ALA A 227 0.29 9.99 13.12
CA ALA A 227 -0.14 10.33 14.48
C ALA A 227 -1.13 9.29 15.04
N GLU A 228 -2.13 8.89 14.26
CA GLU A 228 -3.15 7.89 14.62
C GLU A 228 -2.60 6.47 14.73
N LEU A 229 -1.41 6.21 14.19
CA LEU A 229 -0.70 4.92 14.31
C LEU A 229 0.43 4.96 15.35
N SER A 230 0.63 6.09 16.04
CA SER A 230 1.80 6.33 16.91
C SER A 230 1.87 5.41 18.13
N ASP A 231 0.73 4.88 18.59
CA ASP A 231 0.61 3.88 19.65
C ASP A 231 1.22 2.51 19.27
N LEU A 232 1.33 2.21 17.97
CA LEU A 232 1.91 0.96 17.51
C LEU A 232 3.45 1.02 17.61
N PRO A 233 4.14 0.07 18.25
CA PRO A 233 5.60 0.12 18.41
C PRO A 233 6.39 -0.23 17.14
N GLN A 234 5.72 -0.64 16.06
CA GLN A 234 6.33 -1.03 14.80
C GLN A 234 6.85 0.19 14.02
N PRO A 235 7.99 0.06 13.32
CA PRO A 235 8.49 1.10 12.43
C PRO A 235 7.48 1.50 11.35
N LYS A 236 7.54 2.77 10.98
CA LYS A 236 6.64 3.44 10.04
C LYS A 236 7.48 4.15 9.00
N ILE A 237 7.29 3.79 7.73
CA ILE A 237 8.10 4.28 6.62
C ILE A 237 7.20 5.05 5.67
N TYR A 238 7.54 6.29 5.38
CA TYR A 238 6.91 7.06 4.30
C TYR A 238 7.81 7.00 3.06
N PHE A 239 7.25 6.51 1.95
CA PHE A 239 7.95 6.41 0.67
C PHE A 239 7.29 7.33 -0.36
N PRO A 240 7.76 8.59 -0.52
CA PRO A 240 7.28 9.49 -1.55
C PRO A 240 7.94 9.19 -2.91
N GLY A 241 7.14 9.02 -3.95
CA GLY A 241 7.63 8.86 -5.32
C GLY A 241 8.16 10.18 -5.90
N VAL A 242 9.22 10.11 -6.71
CA VAL A 242 9.93 11.29 -7.24
C VAL A 242 9.41 11.79 -8.61
N GLY A 243 8.24 11.35 -9.06
CA GLY A 243 7.61 11.85 -10.30
C GLY A 243 8.36 11.52 -11.60
N SER A 244 9.32 10.59 -11.59
CA SER A 244 10.18 10.27 -12.74
C SER A 244 9.53 9.35 -13.79
N GLY A 245 8.24 9.53 -14.08
CA GLY A 245 7.45 8.74 -15.03
C GLY A 245 7.00 9.51 -16.25
#